data_AF-A0A3D9AIP6-F1
#
_entry.id   AF-A0A3D9AIP6-F1
#
_cell.length_a   1.000
_cell.length_b   1.000
_cell.length_c   1.000
_cell.angle_alpha   90.00
_cell.angle_beta   90.00
_cell.angle_gamma   90.00
#
_symmetry.space_group_name_H-M   'P 1'
#
loop_
_entity.id
_entity.type
_entity.pdbx_description
1 polymer ?
#
loop_
_entity_poly.entity_id
_entity_poly.type
_entity_poly.pdbx_seq_one_letter_code
_entity_poly.pdbx_strand_id
1 'polypeptide(L)'
;MKKLGTTILALMLVMGCKTKTATDQQKETQKLSIEKDKDQDGVKNRKDKCPEIAGPIENKGCPLPDMDGDGVPDKDDQCKELSGPVENNGCPFPDTDGDGIIDKDDACPTVAGPAENNGCPWPDTDGDGILDKDDACPTVPGLPEYNGCPKPKSVVAMEIESSPRSLSAAGAKSISGVKISKSKTKGKKTKIYEEFPDAGKLTAGEVNDFSKWNYWQDMAVPVLSEYKNQWKLFPDKRVSVQLVNKDKKPVIGKKLRLLNDKKEIIWEAVSDNKGNAELWIAPRIDYQSLSKKYYITDDKGKTLSAKANLFKKGENIITIDAPCLQKRNLDLAFVVDATGSMGDEISYLQAELLDVLRKVEKKLQNTTDVRYGSVFYRDQGDEYVTREFNFSDRAENLVNFIKKQNANGGGDTPEAVVEALDSSIDKLSWSKENSTKIIFLILDASPHYSEENINKIYNKIKLAAKKGITIIPLAASDTDKETEYIMRTFALLTNGTYTFLTNHSGIGNHHIEPTTDSYEVEKLNDLLLRLILQRSTISSCQKPSNNEFINKKIEVELENEENPKVKIYPNPTKGLINIQSNKQIDELYLYDFSGKILIKQEKLPKGNNKIDITSYPQGVYLMRCLYGKQWDVFKIIKN
;
A
#
# COMPACT_ATOMS: atom_id res chain seq x y z
N MET A 1 -49.65 -14.83 -45.27
CA MET A 1 -50.16 -16.10 -45.87
C MET A 1 -50.35 -17.13 -44.77
N LYS A 2 -51.03 -18.25 -45.09
CA LYS A 2 -51.16 -19.56 -44.39
C LYS A 2 -50.36 -19.75 -43.08
N LYS A 3 -51.00 -20.07 -41.93
CA LYS A 3 -51.54 -21.40 -41.49
C LYS A 3 -50.43 -22.42 -41.20
N LEU A 4 -50.46 -23.31 -40.18
CA LEU A 4 -51.41 -23.68 -39.09
C LEU A 4 -50.54 -24.28 -37.93
N GLY A 5 -50.98 -24.62 -36.71
CA GLY A 5 -52.30 -24.70 -36.07
C GLY A 5 -52.19 -25.06 -34.57
N THR A 6 -53.18 -24.77 -33.70
CA THR A 6 -54.36 -25.62 -33.32
C THR A 6 -54.02 -26.77 -32.35
N THR A 7 -54.74 -27.07 -31.26
CA THR A 7 -56.12 -26.73 -30.79
C THR A 7 -56.26 -27.08 -29.27
N ILE A 8 -56.90 -26.31 -28.36
CA ILE A 8 -58.36 -26.23 -28.00
C ILE A 8 -58.88 -27.48 -27.23
N LEU A 9 -59.75 -27.47 -26.19
CA LEU A 9 -60.59 -26.47 -25.46
C LEU A 9 -60.78 -26.95 -23.97
N ALA A 10 -60.93 -26.12 -22.91
CA ALA A 10 -62.17 -25.60 -22.25
C ALA A 10 -63.35 -26.60 -22.02
N LEU A 11 -64.29 -26.43 -21.06
CA LEU A 11 -65.19 -25.26 -20.92
C LEU A 11 -66.12 -25.24 -19.65
N MET A 12 -66.19 -24.10 -18.91
CA MET A 12 -67.32 -23.57 -18.06
C MET A 12 -67.88 -24.43 -16.87
N LEU A 13 -68.84 -24.01 -15.99
CA LEU A 13 -69.70 -22.80 -15.75
C LEU A 13 -69.69 -22.50 -14.20
N VAL A 14 -69.52 -21.29 -13.62
CA VAL A 14 -70.32 -20.01 -13.55
C VAL A 14 -71.04 -19.81 -12.18
N MET A 15 -71.02 -18.55 -11.66
CA MET A 15 -71.68 -18.01 -10.43
C MET A 15 -71.21 -18.56 -9.05
N GLY A 16 -71.09 -17.78 -7.95
CA GLY A 16 -70.86 -16.34 -7.81
C GLY A 16 -71.70 -15.58 -6.76
N CYS A 17 -71.25 -15.46 -5.48
CA CYS A 17 -71.61 -14.31 -4.62
C CYS A 17 -70.76 -14.12 -3.33
N LYS A 18 -70.30 -12.88 -3.11
CA LYS A 18 -70.07 -12.12 -1.85
C LYS A 18 -69.73 -12.82 -0.50
N THR A 19 -68.47 -12.64 -0.09
CA THR A 19 -67.98 -12.09 1.22
C THR A 19 -68.61 -12.56 2.56
N LYS A 20 -67.74 -13.08 3.44
CA LYS A 20 -67.57 -12.60 4.83
C LYS A 20 -66.22 -13.06 5.42
N THR A 21 -65.80 -12.44 6.52
CA THR A 21 -64.55 -12.67 7.24
C THR A 21 -64.77 -13.43 8.56
N ALA A 22 -63.65 -13.75 9.23
CA ALA A 22 -63.49 -14.24 10.62
C ALA A 22 -63.29 -15.77 10.82
N THR A 23 -62.14 -16.04 11.45
CA THR A 23 -61.71 -17.13 12.36
C THR A 23 -62.63 -18.31 12.75
N ASP A 24 -61.95 -19.47 12.86
CA ASP A 24 -62.02 -20.51 13.93
C ASP A 24 -62.75 -21.88 13.73
N GLN A 25 -62.05 -22.91 14.27
CA GLN A 25 -62.46 -24.22 14.82
C GLN A 25 -63.12 -25.36 13.98
N GLN A 26 -62.26 -26.33 13.62
CA GLN A 26 -62.27 -27.79 13.99
C GLN A 26 -63.50 -28.75 13.91
N LYS A 27 -63.17 -30.05 13.66
CA LYS A 27 -63.97 -31.31 13.74
C LYS A 27 -64.98 -31.55 12.61
N GLU A 28 -65.39 -32.79 12.25
CA GLU A 28 -65.21 -34.13 12.88
C GLU A 28 -64.91 -35.26 11.83
N THR A 29 -64.98 -36.56 12.15
CA THR A 29 -64.43 -37.67 11.31
C THR A 29 -65.12 -39.04 11.52
N GLN A 30 -64.78 -40.06 10.70
CA GLN A 30 -64.85 -41.53 10.96
C GLN A 30 -66.23 -42.28 10.76
N LYS A 31 -66.32 -43.60 10.42
CA LYS A 31 -65.35 -44.67 10.04
C LYS A 31 -66.00 -45.93 9.39
N LEU A 32 -65.22 -46.70 8.62
CA LEU A 32 -65.15 -48.20 8.50
C LEU A 32 -63.90 -48.55 7.62
N SER A 33 -63.14 -49.66 7.59
CA SER A 33 -63.03 -51.01 8.24
C SER A 33 -63.95 -52.16 7.76
N ILE A 34 -63.54 -53.45 7.70
CA ILE A 34 -62.29 -54.15 8.11
C ILE A 34 -61.76 -55.10 7.00
N GLU A 35 -60.51 -54.91 6.58
CA GLU A 35 -59.49 -55.97 6.48
C GLU A 35 -58.22 -55.31 7.06
N LYS A 36 -57.62 -55.90 8.09
CA LYS A 36 -56.47 -55.32 8.79
C LYS A 36 -55.36 -56.34 8.90
N ASP A 37 -54.39 -56.15 8.02
CA ASP A 37 -53.00 -55.95 8.38
C ASP A 37 -52.88 -54.54 9.02
N LYS A 38 -52.12 -54.34 10.11
CA LYS A 38 -52.21 -53.12 10.96
C LYS A 38 -50.95 -52.25 10.90
N ASP A 39 -49.80 -52.89 10.93
CA ASP A 39 -48.44 -52.35 10.75
C ASP A 39 -47.97 -52.47 9.30
N GLN A 40 -48.64 -53.30 8.48
CA GLN A 40 -48.53 -53.38 7.01
C GLN A 40 -47.29 -54.14 6.49
N ASP A 41 -46.88 -55.19 7.20
CA ASP A 41 -45.76 -56.05 6.80
C ASP A 41 -46.11 -57.19 5.81
N GLY A 42 -47.39 -57.42 5.55
CA GLY A 42 -47.92 -58.48 4.67
C GLY A 42 -48.43 -59.72 5.42
N VAL A 43 -48.21 -59.83 6.73
CA VAL A 43 -48.72 -60.88 7.60
C VAL A 43 -49.98 -60.37 8.32
N LYS A 44 -51.16 -60.67 7.77
CA LYS A 44 -52.44 -60.29 8.40
C LYS A 44 -52.48 -60.65 9.90
N ASN A 45 -52.91 -59.72 10.76
CA ASN A 45 -52.91 -59.77 12.25
C ASN A 45 -53.35 -61.08 12.95
N ARG A 46 -53.99 -62.02 12.26
CA ARG A 46 -54.38 -63.34 12.79
C ARG A 46 -53.28 -64.42 12.66
N LYS A 47 -52.32 -64.23 11.75
CA LYS A 47 -51.17 -65.14 11.52
C LYS A 47 -49.87 -64.59 12.08
N ASP A 48 -49.83 -63.28 12.22
CA ASP A 48 -48.76 -62.50 12.80
C ASP A 48 -48.69 -62.68 14.32
N LYS A 49 -47.48 -62.59 14.85
CA LYS A 49 -47.13 -62.65 16.27
C LYS A 49 -46.95 -61.28 16.92
N CYS A 50 -46.69 -60.21 16.17
CA CYS A 50 -46.38 -58.87 16.68
C CYS A 50 -47.25 -57.76 16.04
N PRO A 51 -48.61 -57.80 16.14
CA PRO A 51 -49.53 -57.06 15.24
C PRO A 51 -49.72 -55.57 15.50
N GLU A 52 -48.65 -54.95 15.94
CA GLU A 52 -48.43 -53.53 16.25
C GLU A 52 -47.06 -53.03 15.72
N ILE A 53 -46.15 -53.91 15.26
CA ILE A 53 -44.76 -53.62 14.89
C ILE A 53 -44.34 -54.53 13.74
N ALA A 54 -44.22 -53.99 12.53
CA ALA A 54 -43.92 -54.71 11.29
C ALA A 54 -42.64 -55.56 11.34
N GLY A 55 -42.69 -56.77 10.78
CA GLY A 55 -41.54 -57.66 10.66
C GLY A 55 -41.59 -58.63 9.46
N PRO A 56 -40.49 -59.32 9.15
CA PRO A 56 -40.46 -60.24 8.02
C PRO A 56 -41.40 -61.44 8.21
N ILE A 57 -42.01 -61.88 7.11
CA ILE A 57 -42.87 -63.08 7.03
C ILE A 57 -42.17 -64.32 7.61
N GLU A 58 -40.85 -64.41 7.45
CA GLU A 58 -39.98 -65.48 7.99
C GLU A 58 -40.08 -65.59 9.52
N ASN A 59 -40.10 -64.46 10.23
CA ASN A 59 -40.29 -64.39 11.68
C ASN A 59 -41.77 -64.24 12.11
N LYS A 60 -42.69 -64.41 11.15
CA LYS A 60 -44.15 -64.34 11.33
C LYS A 60 -44.61 -62.96 11.83
N GLY A 61 -44.09 -61.91 11.20
CA GLY A 61 -44.47 -60.51 11.44
C GLY A 61 -43.82 -59.83 12.65
N CYS A 62 -43.02 -60.56 13.44
CA CYS A 62 -42.16 -59.91 14.43
C CYS A 62 -40.87 -59.36 13.80
N PRO A 63 -40.39 -58.19 14.24
CA PRO A 63 -39.02 -57.74 13.97
C PRO A 63 -38.02 -58.85 14.31
N LEU A 64 -36.93 -58.94 13.54
CA LEU A 64 -35.82 -59.79 13.92
C LEU A 64 -35.11 -59.17 15.16
N PRO A 65 -34.45 -59.98 15.99
CA PRO A 65 -33.51 -59.48 16.98
C PRO A 65 -32.45 -58.60 16.32
N ASP A 66 -32.16 -57.48 16.97
CA ASP A 66 -31.20 -56.44 16.65
C ASP A 66 -30.82 -55.89 18.05
N MET A 67 -29.65 -56.29 18.56
CA MET A 67 -29.31 -56.20 19.97
C MET A 67 -28.73 -54.84 20.39
N ASP A 68 -28.01 -54.16 19.50
CA ASP A 68 -27.50 -52.80 19.75
C ASP A 68 -28.32 -51.68 19.07
N GLY A 69 -29.14 -52.01 18.07
CA GLY A 69 -30.18 -51.13 17.53
C GLY A 69 -29.81 -50.36 16.27
N ASP A 70 -28.81 -50.80 15.51
CA ASP A 70 -28.32 -50.09 14.32
C ASP A 70 -29.18 -50.28 13.04
N GLY A 71 -30.06 -51.28 13.04
CA GLY A 71 -30.94 -51.66 11.92
C GLY A 71 -30.47 -52.87 11.10
N VAL A 72 -29.34 -53.48 11.41
CA VAL A 72 -28.88 -54.78 10.90
C VAL A 72 -29.26 -55.88 11.90
N PRO A 73 -30.10 -56.87 11.52
CA PRO A 73 -30.48 -57.94 12.45
C PRO A 73 -29.31 -58.82 12.90
N ASP A 74 -29.36 -59.32 14.15
CA ASP A 74 -28.43 -60.26 14.82
C ASP A 74 -27.98 -61.47 13.98
N LYS A 75 -28.69 -61.81 12.90
CA LYS A 75 -28.39 -62.94 12.00
C LYS A 75 -27.45 -62.56 10.83
N ASP A 76 -27.47 -61.30 10.42
CA ASP A 76 -26.74 -60.73 9.28
C ASP A 76 -25.61 -59.79 9.75
N ASP A 77 -25.76 -59.23 10.95
CA ASP A 77 -24.80 -58.40 11.66
C ASP A 77 -23.57 -59.18 12.15
N GLN A 78 -22.40 -58.54 12.04
CA GLN A 78 -21.09 -59.05 12.42
C GLN A 78 -20.62 -58.59 13.81
N CYS A 79 -21.21 -57.54 14.41
CA CYS A 79 -20.72 -56.90 15.63
C CYS A 79 -21.64 -56.93 16.87
N LYS A 80 -22.97 -56.89 16.75
CA LYS A 80 -24.05 -57.27 17.73
C LYS A 80 -24.16 -56.54 19.06
N GLU A 81 -23.05 -56.16 19.66
CA GLU A 81 -22.95 -55.39 20.90
C GLU A 81 -22.39 -53.97 20.63
N LEU A 82 -22.21 -53.61 19.35
CA LEU A 82 -21.44 -52.46 18.88
C LEU A 82 -21.99 -51.96 17.53
N SER A 83 -22.91 -51.01 17.58
CA SER A 83 -23.63 -50.46 16.42
C SER A 83 -22.75 -49.89 15.31
N GLY A 84 -23.12 -50.16 14.06
CA GLY A 84 -22.43 -49.69 12.87
C GLY A 84 -23.35 -49.42 11.67
N PRO A 85 -22.77 -48.97 10.54
CA PRO A 85 -23.52 -48.82 9.30
C PRO A 85 -23.77 -50.17 8.61
N VAL A 86 -24.93 -50.30 7.96
CA VAL A 86 -25.28 -51.43 7.08
C VAL A 86 -24.22 -51.70 5.99
N GLU A 87 -23.49 -50.66 5.55
CA GLU A 87 -22.37 -50.79 4.59
C GLU A 87 -21.23 -51.69 5.10
N ASN A 88 -21.06 -51.78 6.43
CA ASN A 88 -20.03 -52.56 7.11
C ASN A 88 -20.62 -53.74 7.92
N ASN A 89 -21.80 -54.23 7.52
CA ASN A 89 -22.52 -55.35 8.14
C ASN A 89 -22.76 -55.18 9.66
N GLY A 90 -23.09 -53.96 10.10
CA GLY A 90 -23.37 -53.64 11.51
C GLY A 90 -22.13 -53.38 12.37
N CYS A 91 -20.92 -53.54 11.84
CA CYS A 91 -19.71 -53.13 12.56
C CYS A 91 -19.41 -51.63 12.39
N PRO A 92 -18.97 -50.90 13.44
CA PRO A 92 -18.38 -49.58 13.26
C PRO A 92 -17.13 -49.68 12.37
N PHE A 93 -16.83 -48.61 11.63
CA PHE A 93 -15.53 -48.52 10.95
C PHE A 93 -14.42 -48.31 12.00
N PRO A 94 -13.23 -48.88 11.81
CA PRO A 94 -12.09 -48.61 12.68
C PRO A 94 -11.62 -47.15 12.57
N ASP A 95 -11.07 -46.68 13.69
CA ASP A 95 -10.20 -45.53 13.84
C ASP A 95 -8.96 -46.11 14.56
N THR A 96 -7.89 -46.33 13.79
CA THR A 96 -6.76 -47.20 14.18
C THR A 96 -5.72 -46.50 15.07
N ASP A 97 -5.64 -45.17 15.06
CA ASP A 97 -4.72 -44.39 15.91
C ASP A 97 -5.42 -43.46 16.93
N GLY A 98 -6.72 -43.21 16.78
CA GLY A 98 -7.58 -42.57 17.77
C GLY A 98 -7.70 -41.05 17.63
N ASP A 99 -7.49 -40.49 16.43
CA ASP A 99 -7.60 -39.04 16.20
C ASP A 99 -9.05 -38.53 16.08
N GLY A 100 -10.00 -39.43 15.82
CA GLY A 100 -11.43 -39.13 15.64
C GLY A 100 -11.92 -39.20 14.19
N ILE A 101 -11.06 -39.55 13.23
CA ILE A 101 -11.40 -39.83 11.84
C ILE A 101 -11.26 -41.33 11.58
N ILE A 102 -12.24 -41.92 10.87
CA ILE A 102 -12.20 -43.36 10.57
C ILE A 102 -11.20 -43.68 9.45
N ASP A 103 -10.59 -44.87 9.47
CA ASP A 103 -9.57 -45.36 8.52
C ASP A 103 -9.96 -45.29 7.02
N LYS A 104 -11.25 -45.05 6.73
CA LYS A 104 -11.83 -44.89 5.39
C LYS A 104 -11.74 -43.46 4.85
N ASP A 105 -11.79 -42.48 5.74
CA ASP A 105 -11.84 -41.04 5.44
C ASP A 105 -10.55 -40.30 5.86
N ASP A 106 -9.73 -40.92 6.71
CA ASP A 106 -8.37 -40.49 7.05
C ASP A 106 -7.35 -40.83 5.93
N ALA A 107 -6.41 -39.90 5.69
CA ALA A 107 -5.31 -40.06 4.76
C ALA A 107 -4.04 -40.71 5.39
N CYS A 108 -3.95 -40.81 6.72
CA CYS A 108 -2.84 -41.41 7.46
C CYS A 108 -3.24 -42.42 8.59
N PRO A 109 -4.01 -43.52 8.34
CA PRO A 109 -4.70 -44.38 9.37
C PRO A 109 -3.85 -45.20 10.37
N THR A 110 -2.72 -44.67 10.80
CA THR A 110 -1.77 -45.23 11.77
C THR A 110 -0.91 -44.14 12.45
N VAL A 111 -1.13 -42.86 12.16
CA VAL A 111 -0.37 -41.69 12.62
C VAL A 111 -1.31 -40.49 12.80
N ALA A 112 -1.99 -40.45 13.94
CA ALA A 112 -2.98 -39.44 14.33
C ALA A 112 -2.62 -37.97 14.01
N GLY A 113 -3.61 -37.20 13.57
CA GLY A 113 -3.43 -35.80 13.19
C GLY A 113 -4.69 -34.92 13.29
N PRO A 114 -4.63 -33.69 12.74
CA PRO A 114 -5.77 -32.77 12.72
C PRO A 114 -6.72 -33.04 11.54
N ALA A 115 -8.02 -32.87 11.79
CA ALA A 115 -9.05 -32.90 10.75
C ALA A 115 -8.84 -31.85 9.64
N GLU A 116 -8.19 -30.72 9.95
CA GLU A 116 -7.75 -29.71 8.98
C GLU A 116 -6.77 -30.24 7.91
N ASN A 117 -6.14 -31.40 8.15
CA ASN A 117 -5.23 -32.07 7.21
C ASN A 117 -5.67 -33.50 6.87
N ASN A 118 -6.94 -33.85 7.13
CA ASN A 118 -7.51 -35.19 6.90
C ASN A 118 -6.73 -36.29 7.66
N GLY A 119 -6.48 -36.07 8.95
CA GLY A 119 -5.86 -37.03 9.89
C GLY A 119 -4.35 -37.23 9.75
N CYS A 120 -3.73 -36.77 8.66
CA CYS A 120 -2.27 -36.68 8.61
C CYS A 120 -1.72 -35.55 9.51
N PRO A 121 -0.67 -35.76 10.31
CA PRO A 121 0.08 -34.65 10.92
C PRO A 121 0.67 -33.75 9.84
N TRP A 122 0.86 -32.47 10.15
CA TRP A 122 1.57 -31.55 9.27
C TRP A 122 3.06 -31.94 9.22
N PRO A 123 3.68 -31.98 8.03
CA PRO A 123 5.12 -32.23 7.91
C PRO A 123 5.95 -31.05 8.45
N ASP A 124 7.13 -31.41 8.94
CA ASP A 124 8.32 -30.57 9.12
C ASP A 124 9.41 -31.29 8.30
N THR A 125 9.62 -30.85 7.07
CA THR A 125 10.37 -31.57 6.04
C THR A 125 11.89 -31.50 6.24
N ASP A 126 12.39 -30.53 7.01
CA ASP A 126 13.82 -30.35 7.26
C ASP A 126 14.26 -30.45 8.74
N GLY A 127 13.33 -30.36 9.68
CA GLY A 127 13.51 -30.66 11.11
C GLY A 127 13.92 -29.47 11.97
N ASP A 128 13.61 -28.23 11.57
CA ASP A 128 13.92 -27.02 12.35
C ASP A 128 12.95 -26.77 13.52
N GLY A 129 11.77 -27.40 13.51
CA GLY A 129 10.71 -27.24 14.50
C GLY A 129 9.54 -26.35 14.07
N ILE A 130 9.53 -25.89 12.82
CA ILE A 130 8.42 -25.15 12.19
C ILE A 130 7.81 -26.05 11.11
N LEU A 131 6.47 -26.10 11.04
CA LEU A 131 5.76 -26.95 10.08
C LEU A 131 5.84 -26.34 8.67
N ASP A 132 5.87 -27.17 7.62
CA ASP A 132 5.97 -26.77 6.20
C ASP A 132 4.91 -25.74 5.76
N LYS A 133 3.79 -25.64 6.48
CA LYS A 133 2.70 -24.69 6.23
C LYS A 133 2.92 -23.29 6.84
N ASP A 134 3.82 -23.17 7.81
CA ASP A 134 4.18 -21.94 8.52
C ASP A 134 5.63 -21.50 8.18
N ASP A 135 6.45 -22.41 7.66
CA ASP A 135 7.81 -22.17 7.17
C ASP A 135 7.84 -21.54 5.76
N ALA A 136 8.72 -20.55 5.57
CA ALA A 136 8.98 -19.89 4.30
C ALA A 136 10.07 -20.59 3.44
N CYS A 137 10.81 -21.54 4.00
CA CYS A 137 11.85 -22.34 3.34
C CYS A 137 11.77 -23.88 3.60
N PRO A 138 10.63 -24.61 3.36
CA PRO A 138 10.34 -26.02 3.80
C PRO A 138 11.25 -27.19 3.35
N THR A 139 12.56 -26.98 3.26
CA THR A 139 13.60 -27.91 2.77
C THR A 139 15.02 -27.48 3.20
N VAL A 140 15.20 -26.39 3.96
CA VAL A 140 16.49 -25.81 4.33
C VAL A 140 16.43 -25.19 5.75
N PRO A 141 16.90 -25.90 6.81
CA PRO A 141 16.59 -25.54 8.21
C PRO A 141 17.01 -24.14 8.65
N GLY A 142 16.14 -23.46 9.40
CA GLY A 142 16.31 -22.08 9.82
C GLY A 142 16.22 -21.86 11.32
N LEU A 143 15.48 -20.80 11.68
CA LEU A 143 15.11 -20.42 13.04
C LEU A 143 13.74 -19.73 13.01
N PRO A 144 12.96 -19.76 14.11
CA PRO A 144 11.72 -18.99 14.23
C PRO A 144 11.87 -17.47 14.05
N GLU A 145 13.07 -16.92 14.25
CA GLU A 145 13.40 -15.51 13.96
C GLU A 145 13.30 -15.16 12.46
N TYR A 146 13.33 -16.17 11.57
CA TYR A 146 13.37 -16.03 10.11
C TYR A 146 12.29 -16.85 9.39
N ASN A 147 11.22 -17.25 10.09
CA ASN A 147 10.15 -18.11 9.56
C ASN A 147 10.70 -19.36 8.87
N GLY A 148 11.58 -20.11 9.56
CA GLY A 148 12.19 -21.36 9.09
C GLY A 148 13.23 -21.23 7.97
N CYS A 149 13.44 -20.03 7.43
CA CYS A 149 14.57 -19.78 6.54
C CYS A 149 15.93 -19.72 7.27
N PRO A 150 17.03 -20.19 6.66
CA PRO A 150 18.37 -20.06 7.24
C PRO A 150 18.76 -18.59 7.38
N LYS A 151 19.37 -18.24 8.52
CA LYS A 151 19.88 -16.87 8.80
C LYS A 151 20.61 -16.31 7.57
N PRO A 152 20.16 -15.19 6.99
CA PRO A 152 20.78 -14.62 5.80
C PRO A 152 22.28 -14.40 6.00
N LYS A 153 23.10 -15.15 5.27
CA LYS A 153 24.55 -14.88 5.19
C LYS A 153 24.71 -13.50 4.60
N SER A 154 25.58 -12.67 5.20
CA SER A 154 25.81 -11.29 4.77
C SER A 154 26.43 -11.24 3.38
N VAL A 155 25.56 -11.27 2.36
CA VAL A 155 25.94 -11.15 0.96
C VAL A 155 26.54 -9.77 0.75
N VAL A 156 27.78 -9.76 0.23
CA VAL A 156 28.52 -8.52 -0.02
C VAL A 156 27.76 -7.70 -1.05
N ALA A 157 27.22 -6.56 -0.62
CA ALA A 157 26.68 -5.56 -1.54
C ALA A 157 27.80 -5.15 -2.51
N MET A 158 27.52 -5.10 -3.81
CA MET A 158 28.50 -4.62 -4.79
C MET A 158 28.73 -3.12 -4.61
N GLU A 159 29.77 -2.78 -3.85
CA GLU A 159 30.32 -1.43 -3.83
C GLU A 159 30.93 -1.12 -5.21
N ILE A 160 30.20 -0.32 -6.00
CA ILE A 160 30.71 0.21 -7.27
C ILE A 160 31.68 1.35 -6.95
N GLU A 161 32.93 1.01 -6.60
CA GLU A 161 34.01 1.99 -6.52
C GLU A 161 34.31 2.57 -7.91
N SER A 162 33.86 3.81 -8.14
CA SER A 162 34.17 4.57 -9.34
C SER A 162 35.62 5.09 -9.28
N SER A 163 36.57 4.27 -9.72
CA SER A 163 37.99 4.63 -9.80
C SER A 163 38.34 5.30 -11.14
N PRO A 164 38.53 6.64 -11.20
CA PRO A 164 38.88 7.32 -12.44
C PRO A 164 40.37 7.10 -12.78
N ARG A 165 40.64 6.24 -13.77
CA ARG A 165 41.98 6.19 -14.38
C ARG A 165 42.30 7.50 -15.11
N SER A 166 43.29 8.24 -14.63
CA SER A 166 44.03 9.21 -15.43
C SER A 166 45.53 9.00 -15.26
N LEU A 167 46.28 9.07 -16.36
CA LEU A 167 47.75 9.00 -16.33
C LEU A 167 48.33 10.41 -16.30
N SER A 168 49.28 10.69 -15.39
CA SER A 168 50.65 11.08 -15.79
C SER A 168 51.59 11.44 -14.62
N ALA A 169 52.84 10.97 -14.77
CA ALA A 169 54.12 11.61 -14.44
C ALA A 169 54.45 12.16 -13.01
N ALA A 170 55.33 11.40 -12.35
CA ALA A 170 56.66 11.83 -11.87
C ALA A 170 56.85 12.61 -10.53
N GLY A 171 57.48 11.93 -9.56
CA GLY A 171 58.29 12.51 -8.46
C GLY A 171 57.56 12.73 -7.12
N ALA A 172 58.18 12.53 -5.94
CA ALA A 172 59.48 11.92 -5.64
C ALA A 172 59.60 11.44 -4.17
N LYS A 173 60.46 10.43 -3.95
CA LYS A 173 61.21 10.07 -2.70
C LYS A 173 60.52 10.13 -1.30
N SER A 174 60.24 8.95 -0.78
CA SER A 174 60.59 8.41 0.57
C SER A 174 60.99 9.34 1.74
N ILE A 175 60.37 9.11 2.91
CA ILE A 175 60.93 9.14 4.30
C ILE A 175 59.90 8.40 5.18
N SER A 176 60.11 7.14 5.61
CA SER A 176 60.81 6.71 6.85
C SER A 176 60.26 7.35 8.14
N GLY A 177 59.48 6.59 8.92
CA GLY A 177 58.76 7.08 10.12
C GLY A 177 59.56 7.14 11.43
N VAL A 178 58.90 7.61 12.50
CA VAL A 178 59.48 7.80 13.85
C VAL A 178 58.53 7.23 14.93
N LYS A 179 59.10 6.76 16.05
CA LYS A 179 58.38 6.13 17.17
C LYS A 179 57.79 7.13 18.18
N ILE A 180 56.67 6.71 18.78
CA ILE A 180 56.18 6.95 20.15
C ILE A 180 57.05 7.85 21.06
N SER A 181 56.44 8.85 21.67
CA SER A 181 56.81 9.30 23.02
C SER A 181 55.57 9.53 23.89
N LYS A 182 55.60 9.04 25.14
CA LYS A 182 54.54 9.28 26.15
C LYS A 182 54.87 10.56 26.92
N SER A 183 53.90 11.46 27.11
CA SER A 183 54.04 12.57 28.07
C SER A 183 52.75 12.88 28.82
N LYS A 184 52.78 12.50 30.11
CA LYS A 184 52.08 13.03 31.29
C LYS A 184 50.74 13.77 31.13
N THR A 185 49.73 13.22 31.80
CA THR A 185 48.45 13.84 32.16
C THR A 185 48.59 15.21 32.83
N LYS A 186 47.78 16.17 32.38
CA LYS A 186 47.12 17.17 33.23
C LYS A 186 45.65 17.25 32.82
N GLY A 187 44.74 17.17 33.78
CA GLY A 187 43.30 17.08 33.50
C GLY A 187 42.75 18.36 32.86
N LYS A 188 42.22 18.25 31.65
CA LYS A 188 41.13 19.11 31.19
C LYS A 188 39.81 18.41 31.51
N LYS A 189 38.79 19.17 31.91
CA LYS A 189 37.40 18.72 31.75
C LYS A 189 37.13 18.67 30.25
N THR A 190 37.20 17.48 29.66
CA THR A 190 36.66 17.25 28.31
C THR A 190 35.17 17.55 28.40
N LYS A 191 34.69 18.55 27.67
CA LYS A 191 33.31 18.46 27.20
C LYS A 191 33.28 17.24 26.30
N ILE A 192 32.52 16.22 26.68
CA ILE A 192 32.07 15.23 25.72
C ILE A 192 31.14 16.04 24.79
N TYR A 193 31.69 16.43 23.64
CA TYR A 193 30.85 16.58 22.47
C TYR A 193 30.58 15.16 22.03
N GLU A 194 29.33 14.73 22.12
CA GLU A 194 28.90 13.51 21.46
C GLU A 194 29.11 13.74 19.97
N GLU A 195 30.13 13.06 19.41
CA GLU A 195 30.32 13.00 17.98
C GLU A 195 29.21 12.11 17.45
N PHE A 196 28.29 12.74 16.71
CA PHE A 196 27.31 12.04 15.90
C PHE A 196 28.03 11.03 15.00
N PRO A 197 27.41 9.87 14.72
CA PRO A 197 27.94 8.96 13.71
C PRO A 197 28.09 9.70 12.36
N ASP A 198 28.96 9.19 11.50
CA ASP A 198 29.05 9.70 10.12
C ASP A 198 27.68 9.58 9.42
N ALA A 199 27.38 10.53 8.53
CA ALA A 199 26.26 10.42 7.59
C ALA A 199 26.59 9.49 6.39
N GLY A 200 25.59 9.14 5.59
CA GLY A 200 25.71 8.17 4.51
C GLY A 200 25.75 6.71 4.98
N LYS A 201 25.23 6.43 6.18
CA LYS A 201 25.19 5.08 6.76
C LYS A 201 23.82 4.45 6.54
N LEU A 202 22.74 5.12 6.93
CA LEU A 202 21.38 4.59 6.82
C LEU A 202 20.98 4.36 5.35
N THR A 203 20.23 3.28 5.13
CA THR A 203 19.71 2.87 3.82
C THR A 203 18.18 2.93 3.83
N ALA A 204 17.60 3.46 2.76
CA ALA A 204 16.17 3.73 2.67
C ALA A 204 15.63 3.50 1.26
N GLY A 205 14.31 3.32 1.12
CA GLY A 205 13.63 3.17 -0.16
C GLY A 205 12.44 4.12 -0.34
N GLU A 206 11.86 4.10 -1.55
CA GLU A 206 10.69 4.92 -1.93
C GLU A 206 9.57 4.06 -2.54
N VAL A 207 8.33 4.21 -2.07
CA VAL A 207 7.11 3.76 -2.75
C VAL A 207 6.31 4.98 -3.20
N ASN A 208 6.37 5.27 -4.49
CA ASN A 208 5.56 6.31 -5.11
C ASN A 208 4.21 5.71 -5.57
N ASP A 209 3.17 5.83 -4.75
CA ASP A 209 1.83 5.30 -5.09
C ASP A 209 1.18 5.97 -6.32
N PHE A 210 1.67 7.12 -6.79
CA PHE A 210 1.28 7.70 -8.09
C PHE A 210 1.98 7.02 -9.28
N SER A 211 3.14 6.38 -9.06
CA SER A 211 3.80 5.50 -10.05
C SER A 211 3.20 4.10 -10.07
N LYS A 212 2.65 3.65 -8.93
CA LYS A 212 2.09 2.31 -8.73
C LYS A 212 0.57 2.30 -8.55
N TRP A 213 -0.15 3.20 -9.24
CA TRP A 213 -1.56 3.46 -8.97
C TRP A 213 -2.48 2.21 -9.05
N ASN A 214 -2.19 1.27 -9.96
CA ASN A 214 -2.90 -0.01 -10.00
C ASN A 214 -2.51 -0.91 -8.82
N TYR A 215 -1.21 -1.05 -8.47
CA TYR A 215 -0.81 -1.78 -7.26
C TYR A 215 -1.51 -1.22 -6.01
N TRP A 216 -1.57 0.11 -5.85
CA TRP A 216 -2.28 0.76 -4.75
C TRP A 216 -3.74 0.29 -4.68
N GLN A 217 -4.48 0.33 -5.79
CA GLN A 217 -5.92 0.01 -5.78
C GLN A 217 -6.24 -1.48 -5.84
N ASP A 218 -5.37 -2.29 -6.43
CA ASP A 218 -5.64 -3.67 -6.83
C ASP A 218 -4.85 -4.71 -6.00
N MET A 219 -3.83 -4.30 -5.23
CA MET A 219 -3.04 -5.17 -4.31
C MET A 219 -2.84 -4.58 -2.90
N ALA A 220 -2.37 -3.34 -2.76
CA ALA A 220 -2.17 -2.73 -1.44
C ALA A 220 -3.51 -2.53 -0.69
N VAL A 221 -4.55 -2.06 -1.38
CA VAL A 221 -5.87 -1.81 -0.77
C VAL A 221 -6.62 -3.08 -0.35
N PRO A 222 -6.52 -4.23 -1.05
CA PRO A 222 -6.96 -5.52 -0.51
C PRO A 222 -6.22 -5.96 0.76
N VAL A 223 -4.88 -5.89 0.78
CA VAL A 223 -4.07 -6.27 1.96
C VAL A 223 -4.36 -5.34 3.15
N LEU A 224 -4.39 -4.03 2.91
CA LEU A 224 -4.63 -2.99 3.91
C LEU A 224 -6.13 -2.64 4.04
N SER A 225 -7.01 -3.60 3.74
CA SER A 225 -8.47 -3.38 3.67
C SER A 225 -9.13 -3.24 5.05
N GLU A 226 -8.52 -3.77 6.10
CA GLU A 226 -8.90 -3.59 7.49
C GLU A 226 -8.65 -2.14 7.96
N TYR A 227 -7.40 -1.65 7.84
CA TYR A 227 -6.99 -0.30 8.22
C TYR A 227 -7.79 0.79 7.48
N LYS A 228 -8.16 0.54 6.23
CA LYS A 228 -9.09 1.38 5.46
C LYS A 228 -10.44 1.59 6.17
N ASN A 229 -11.01 0.55 6.76
CA ASN A 229 -12.32 0.63 7.43
C ASN A 229 -12.20 1.25 8.82
N GLN A 230 -11.12 0.93 9.55
CA GLN A 230 -10.74 1.50 10.84
C GLN A 230 -10.50 3.01 10.73
N TRP A 231 -9.54 3.45 9.91
CA TRP A 231 -9.19 4.87 9.75
C TRP A 231 -10.17 5.67 8.89
N LYS A 232 -11.08 5.00 8.18
CA LYS A 232 -12.13 5.57 7.30
C LYS A 232 -11.63 6.44 6.16
N LEU A 233 -10.33 6.66 6.03
CA LEU A 233 -9.68 7.37 4.93
C LEU A 233 -9.48 6.41 3.76
N PHE A 234 -9.79 6.86 2.54
CA PHE A 234 -9.62 6.05 1.34
C PHE A 234 -9.39 6.94 0.10
N PRO A 235 -8.14 7.24 -0.28
CA PRO A 235 -7.81 8.05 -1.44
C PRO A 235 -7.96 7.25 -2.75
N ASP A 236 -9.20 7.07 -3.24
CA ASP A 236 -9.50 6.28 -4.44
C ASP A 236 -9.94 7.11 -5.67
N LYS A 237 -10.73 8.17 -5.45
CA LYS A 237 -11.33 9.00 -6.51
C LYS A 237 -10.46 10.23 -6.79
N ARG A 238 -9.26 9.96 -7.29
CA ARG A 238 -8.24 10.95 -7.65
C ARG A 238 -8.65 11.78 -8.88
N VAL A 239 -8.49 13.09 -8.80
CA VAL A 239 -8.70 14.08 -9.88
C VAL A 239 -7.38 14.84 -10.07
N SER A 240 -6.48 14.28 -10.87
CA SER A 240 -5.22 14.93 -11.25
C SER A 240 -5.48 16.11 -12.18
N VAL A 241 -4.82 17.24 -11.91
CA VAL A 241 -4.91 18.46 -12.73
C VAL A 241 -3.50 18.90 -13.12
N GLN A 242 -3.27 19.11 -14.41
CA GLN A 242 -2.02 19.64 -14.95
C GLN A 242 -2.28 21.06 -15.47
N LEU A 243 -1.76 22.07 -14.76
CA LEU A 243 -1.85 23.47 -15.16
C LEU A 243 -0.71 23.85 -16.09
N VAL A 244 -1.06 24.40 -17.27
CA VAL A 244 -0.12 24.97 -18.23
C VAL A 244 -0.50 26.40 -18.59
N ASN A 245 0.48 27.20 -19.03
CA ASN A 245 0.22 28.51 -19.63
C ASN A 245 0.03 28.39 -21.16
N LYS A 246 -0.20 29.53 -21.82
CA LYS A 246 -0.34 29.61 -23.30
C LYS A 246 0.85 28.98 -24.04
N ASP A 247 2.06 29.16 -23.50
CA ASP A 247 3.34 28.69 -24.05
C ASP A 247 3.68 27.24 -23.65
N LYS A 248 2.73 26.51 -23.05
CA LYS A 248 2.92 25.14 -22.53
C LYS A 248 4.03 25.02 -21.46
N LYS A 249 4.33 26.10 -20.73
CA LYS A 249 5.09 26.04 -19.48
C LYS A 249 4.18 25.64 -18.30
N PRO A 250 4.70 24.96 -17.27
CA PRO A 250 3.92 24.63 -16.08
C PRO A 250 3.53 25.89 -15.30
N VAL A 251 2.32 25.93 -14.72
CA VAL A 251 1.88 27.05 -13.88
C VAL A 251 1.96 26.67 -12.41
N ILE A 252 2.95 27.23 -11.73
CA ILE A 252 3.46 26.81 -10.42
C ILE A 252 2.83 27.63 -9.29
N GLY A 253 2.34 26.98 -8.23
CA GLY A 253 1.83 27.63 -7.02
C GLY A 253 0.41 28.20 -7.10
N LYS A 254 -0.36 27.86 -8.13
CA LYS A 254 -1.73 28.33 -8.27
C LYS A 254 -2.67 27.47 -7.42
N LYS A 255 -3.46 28.12 -6.57
CA LYS A 255 -4.51 27.47 -5.78
C LYS A 255 -5.68 27.05 -6.67
N LEU A 256 -6.08 25.80 -6.53
CA LEU A 256 -7.23 25.18 -7.19
C LEU A 256 -8.24 24.69 -6.15
N ARG A 257 -9.51 24.70 -6.56
CA ARG A 257 -10.61 24.10 -5.79
C ARG A 257 -11.35 23.08 -6.63
N LEU A 258 -11.71 21.96 -6.02
CA LEU A 258 -12.68 21.02 -6.55
C LEU A 258 -14.03 21.29 -5.88
N LEU A 259 -15.04 21.61 -6.69
CA LEU A 259 -16.41 21.91 -6.26
C LEU A 259 -17.36 20.81 -6.75
N ASN A 260 -18.37 20.51 -5.95
CA ASN A 260 -19.44 19.58 -6.32
C ASN A 260 -20.58 20.25 -7.11
N ASP A 261 -21.70 19.55 -7.34
CA ASP A 261 -22.84 20.08 -8.08
C ASP A 261 -23.57 21.22 -7.35
N LYS A 262 -23.62 21.17 -6.01
CA LYS A 262 -24.10 22.26 -5.14
C LYS A 262 -23.14 23.45 -5.01
N LYS A 263 -21.96 23.41 -5.63
CA LYS A 263 -20.84 24.39 -5.50
C LYS A 263 -20.15 24.41 -4.13
N GLU A 264 -20.36 23.40 -3.30
CA GLU A 264 -19.61 23.19 -2.05
C GLU A 264 -18.15 22.79 -2.39
N ILE A 265 -17.18 23.34 -1.65
CA ILE A 265 -15.74 23.07 -1.86
C ILE A 265 -15.37 21.75 -1.18
N ILE A 266 -15.13 20.70 -1.97
CA ILE A 266 -14.80 19.37 -1.44
C ILE A 266 -13.30 19.20 -1.18
N TRP A 267 -12.44 19.79 -2.03
CA TRP A 267 -10.98 19.77 -1.85
C TRP A 267 -10.33 21.07 -2.37
N GLU A 268 -9.20 21.44 -1.80
CA GLU A 268 -8.34 22.55 -2.27
C GLU A 268 -6.89 22.08 -2.30
N ALA A 269 -6.16 22.46 -3.35
CA ALA A 269 -4.74 22.14 -3.50
C ALA A 269 -3.97 23.30 -4.14
N VAL A 270 -2.64 23.24 -4.11
CA VAL A 270 -1.73 24.19 -4.74
C VAL A 270 -0.90 23.45 -5.80
N SER A 271 -0.71 24.04 -6.99
CA SER A 271 0.12 23.39 -8.00
C SER A 271 1.62 23.36 -7.62
N ASP A 272 2.26 22.24 -7.92
CA ASP A 272 3.68 21.98 -7.65
C ASP A 272 4.61 22.67 -8.66
N ASN A 273 5.91 22.34 -8.59
CA ASN A 273 6.95 22.85 -9.50
C ASN A 273 6.79 22.39 -10.97
N LYS A 274 5.89 21.44 -11.24
CA LYS A 274 5.53 20.91 -12.56
C LYS A 274 4.14 21.36 -13.00
N GLY A 275 3.46 22.17 -12.19
CA GLY A 275 2.08 22.59 -12.43
C GLY A 275 1.03 21.52 -12.14
N ASN A 276 1.40 20.39 -11.53
CA ASN A 276 0.48 19.34 -11.14
C ASN A 276 -0.23 19.71 -9.82
N ALA A 277 -1.48 19.32 -9.67
CA ALA A 277 -2.23 19.38 -8.43
C ALA A 277 -3.20 18.20 -8.34
N GLU A 278 -3.17 17.48 -7.23
CA GLU A 278 -4.07 16.36 -6.97
C GLU A 278 -5.27 16.83 -6.13
N LEU A 279 -6.47 16.58 -6.65
CA LEU A 279 -7.74 16.90 -6.00
C LEU A 279 -8.49 15.60 -5.71
N TRP A 280 -9.23 15.54 -4.61
CA TRP A 280 -9.83 14.28 -4.13
C TRP A 280 -11.35 14.38 -3.96
N ILE A 281 -12.09 13.37 -4.44
CA ILE A 281 -13.54 13.25 -4.27
C ILE A 281 -13.84 12.25 -3.16
N ALA A 282 -14.51 12.70 -2.09
CA ALA A 282 -14.91 11.87 -0.96
C ALA A 282 -13.82 10.86 -0.52
N PRO A 283 -12.59 11.30 -0.17
CA PRO A 283 -11.49 10.43 0.26
C PRO A 283 -11.69 9.88 1.69
N ARG A 284 -12.95 9.81 2.15
CA ARG A 284 -13.37 9.36 3.47
C ARG A 284 -14.73 8.68 3.35
N ILE A 285 -14.87 7.49 3.92
CA ILE A 285 -15.89 6.49 3.56
C ILE A 285 -17.31 6.85 4.03
N ASP A 286 -17.44 7.62 5.10
CA ASP A 286 -18.72 8.06 5.69
C ASP A 286 -19.42 9.18 4.89
N TYR A 287 -18.69 9.98 4.11
CA TYR A 287 -19.24 11.06 3.27
C TYR A 287 -19.72 10.56 1.90
N GLN A 288 -20.82 9.80 1.88
CA GLN A 288 -21.33 9.11 0.68
C GLN A 288 -22.07 9.97 -0.37
N SER A 289 -22.13 11.30 -0.25
CA SER A 289 -22.83 12.19 -1.19
C SER A 289 -22.06 12.42 -2.50
N LEU A 290 -21.96 11.38 -3.32
CA LEU A 290 -21.34 11.41 -4.65
C LEU A 290 -22.19 12.21 -5.67
N SER A 291 -21.87 13.50 -5.80
CA SER A 291 -22.42 14.41 -6.81
C SER A 291 -22.21 13.90 -8.24
N LYS A 292 -23.18 14.16 -9.12
CA LYS A 292 -23.15 13.69 -10.52
C LYS A 292 -22.14 14.45 -11.39
N LYS A 293 -21.63 15.59 -10.92
CA LYS A 293 -20.74 16.49 -11.66
C LYS A 293 -19.86 17.29 -10.72
N TYR A 294 -18.59 17.43 -11.10
CA TYR A 294 -17.58 18.20 -10.37
C TYR A 294 -16.98 19.29 -11.26
N TYR A 295 -16.57 20.39 -10.65
CA TYR A 295 -16.02 21.59 -11.29
C TYR A 295 -14.65 21.91 -10.70
N ILE A 296 -13.70 22.37 -11.54
CA ILE A 296 -12.42 22.89 -11.06
C ILE A 296 -12.47 24.42 -11.18
N THR A 297 -12.18 25.13 -10.09
CA THR A 297 -12.07 26.59 -10.07
C THR A 297 -10.71 27.04 -9.56
N ASP A 298 -10.38 28.32 -9.77
CA ASP A 298 -9.30 28.96 -9.02
C ASP A 298 -9.74 29.48 -7.64
N ASP A 299 -8.80 30.08 -6.92
CA ASP A 299 -8.98 30.73 -5.62
C ASP A 299 -9.97 31.90 -5.62
N LYS A 300 -10.29 32.47 -6.79
CA LYS A 300 -11.28 33.54 -6.97
C LYS A 300 -12.66 33.01 -7.42
N GLY A 301 -12.81 31.69 -7.52
CA GLY A 301 -14.05 31.04 -7.96
C GLY A 301 -14.27 31.05 -9.47
N LYS A 302 -13.30 31.52 -10.27
CA LYS A 302 -13.38 31.43 -11.73
C LYS A 302 -13.36 29.96 -12.13
N THR A 303 -14.39 29.49 -12.83
CA THR A 303 -14.42 28.11 -13.34
C THR A 303 -13.33 27.93 -14.40
N LEU A 304 -12.45 26.96 -14.17
CA LEU A 304 -11.35 26.58 -15.06
C LEU A 304 -11.69 25.31 -15.85
N SER A 305 -12.41 24.36 -15.24
CA SER A 305 -13.09 23.29 -15.96
C SER A 305 -14.54 23.12 -15.46
N ALA A 306 -15.46 23.07 -16.42
CA ALA A 306 -16.88 22.80 -16.18
C ALA A 306 -17.20 21.30 -15.99
N LYS A 307 -16.20 20.42 -16.11
CA LYS A 307 -16.30 18.96 -15.91
C LYS A 307 -14.93 18.42 -15.50
N ALA A 308 -14.78 18.08 -14.22
CA ALA A 308 -13.61 17.33 -13.76
C ALA A 308 -13.75 15.84 -14.15
N ASN A 309 -12.67 15.26 -14.66
CA ASN A 309 -12.51 13.82 -14.88
C ASN A 309 -11.76 13.17 -13.71
N LEU A 310 -12.13 11.94 -13.34
CA LEU A 310 -11.28 11.08 -12.52
C LEU A 310 -10.04 10.67 -13.31
N PHE A 311 -8.91 10.44 -12.65
CA PHE A 311 -7.64 10.05 -13.30
C PHE A 311 -7.78 8.79 -14.17
N LYS A 312 -8.60 7.81 -13.77
CA LYS A 312 -8.95 6.62 -14.61
C LYS A 312 -9.62 6.97 -15.97
N LYS A 313 -9.97 8.23 -16.21
CA LYS A 313 -10.56 8.75 -17.46
C LYS A 313 -9.67 9.80 -18.14
N GLY A 314 -8.40 9.90 -17.73
CA GLY A 314 -7.42 10.89 -18.19
C GLY A 314 -7.26 12.10 -17.26
N GLU A 315 -6.08 12.73 -17.32
CA GLU A 315 -5.73 13.90 -16.52
C GLU A 315 -6.46 15.18 -16.98
N ASN A 316 -6.74 16.09 -16.04
CA ASN A 316 -7.39 17.37 -16.33
C ASN A 316 -6.34 18.40 -16.72
N ILE A 317 -5.93 18.40 -17.99
CA ILE A 317 -5.00 19.41 -18.52
C ILE A 317 -5.77 20.73 -18.73
N ILE A 318 -5.36 21.80 -18.04
CA ILE A 318 -6.01 23.10 -18.06
C ILE A 318 -5.00 24.18 -18.46
N THR A 319 -5.30 24.92 -19.53
CA THR A 319 -4.51 26.10 -19.94
C THR A 319 -5.07 27.37 -19.28
N ILE A 320 -4.24 28.12 -18.55
CA ILE A 320 -4.62 29.41 -17.94
C ILE A 320 -3.66 30.55 -18.33
N ASP A 321 -4.13 31.78 -18.17
CA ASP A 321 -3.33 32.97 -18.45
C ASP A 321 -2.46 33.31 -17.23
N ALA A 322 -1.20 32.91 -17.26
CA ALA A 322 -0.23 33.11 -16.18
C ALA A 322 1.20 33.22 -16.74
N PRO A 323 2.06 34.09 -16.14
CA PRO A 323 3.47 34.14 -16.49
C PRO A 323 4.20 32.87 -16.00
N CYS A 324 5.27 32.50 -16.69
CA CYS A 324 6.19 31.48 -16.20
C CYS A 324 7.00 32.01 -14.99
N LEU A 325 7.11 31.20 -13.94
CA LEU A 325 7.77 31.57 -12.68
C LEU A 325 9.29 31.34 -12.78
N GLN A 326 10.07 32.36 -12.42
CA GLN A 326 11.55 32.34 -12.54
C GLN A 326 12.29 32.01 -11.23
N LYS A 327 11.64 32.17 -10.07
CA LYS A 327 12.16 31.78 -8.74
C LYS A 327 11.01 31.25 -7.90
N ARG A 328 11.27 30.22 -7.09
CA ARG A 328 10.38 29.71 -6.06
C ARG A 328 11.22 29.48 -4.80
N ASN A 329 10.70 29.86 -3.64
CA ASN A 329 11.39 29.63 -2.37
C ASN A 329 11.03 28.24 -1.81
N LEU A 330 11.81 27.72 -0.86
CA LEU A 330 11.60 26.42 -0.24
C LEU A 330 11.41 26.57 1.27
N ASP A 331 10.25 26.16 1.77
CA ASP A 331 10.06 25.87 3.20
C ASP A 331 10.25 24.36 3.41
N LEU A 332 11.23 23.97 4.20
CA LEU A 332 11.54 22.57 4.54
C LEU A 332 11.41 22.36 6.04
N ALA A 333 10.54 21.43 6.45
CA ALA A 333 10.32 21.07 7.83
C ALA A 333 10.58 19.58 8.08
N PHE A 334 11.25 19.28 9.19
CA PHE A 334 11.41 17.92 9.70
C PHE A 334 10.55 17.74 10.95
N VAL A 335 9.49 16.94 10.83
CA VAL A 335 8.67 16.49 11.94
C VAL A 335 9.22 15.13 12.33
N VAL A 336 9.76 15.04 13.54
CA VAL A 336 10.57 13.91 13.98
C VAL A 336 10.02 13.43 15.31
N ASP A 337 9.69 12.15 15.35
CA ASP A 337 9.48 11.40 16.58
C ASP A 337 10.75 11.42 17.48
N ALA A 338 10.52 11.38 18.79
CA ALA A 338 11.55 11.42 19.82
C ALA A 338 11.13 10.67 21.09
N THR A 339 10.21 9.71 20.99
CA THR A 339 9.88 8.73 22.05
C THR A 339 11.07 7.80 22.32
N GLY A 340 10.89 6.80 23.20
CA GLY A 340 11.96 5.87 23.57
C GLY A 340 12.35 4.84 22.51
N SER A 341 11.43 4.47 21.61
CA SER A 341 11.61 3.41 20.59
C SER A 341 12.59 3.80 19.49
N MET A 342 12.50 5.03 18.98
CA MET A 342 13.46 5.67 18.05
C MET A 342 14.91 5.78 18.57
N GLY A 343 15.25 5.20 19.73
CA GLY A 343 16.49 5.40 20.47
C GLY A 343 17.77 4.99 19.75
N ASP A 344 17.72 3.93 18.94
CA ASP A 344 18.89 3.41 18.26
C ASP A 344 19.18 4.09 16.90
N GLU A 345 18.18 4.53 16.14
CA GLU A 345 18.41 5.32 14.92
C GLU A 345 18.48 6.83 15.14
N ILE A 346 17.89 7.42 16.20
CA ILE A 346 17.77 8.89 16.29
C ILE A 346 19.11 9.62 16.12
N SER A 347 20.21 9.06 16.64
CA SER A 347 21.56 9.64 16.47
C SER A 347 22.06 9.58 15.02
N TYR A 348 21.72 8.51 14.28
CA TYR A 348 22.02 8.38 12.86
C TYR A 348 21.09 9.25 12.00
N LEU A 349 19.79 9.25 12.27
CA LEU A 349 18.82 10.14 11.62
C LEU A 349 19.25 11.60 11.76
N GLN A 350 19.64 12.02 12.96
CA GLN A 350 20.19 13.36 13.18
C GLN A 350 21.45 13.60 12.32
N ALA A 351 22.39 12.65 12.23
CA ALA A 351 23.57 12.77 11.35
C ALA A 351 23.20 12.93 9.87
N GLU A 352 22.29 12.09 9.34
CA GLU A 352 21.83 12.15 7.96
C GLU A 352 21.13 13.48 7.66
N LEU A 353 20.24 13.95 8.54
CA LEU A 353 19.55 15.24 8.41
C LEU A 353 20.55 16.43 8.38
N LEU A 354 21.59 16.38 9.21
CA LEU A 354 22.64 17.41 9.24
C LEU A 354 23.46 17.47 7.94
N ASP A 355 23.65 16.35 7.26
CA ASP A 355 24.29 16.30 5.93
C ASP A 355 23.33 16.75 4.82
N VAL A 356 22.07 16.28 4.81
CA VAL A 356 21.03 16.72 3.87
C VAL A 356 20.91 18.24 3.87
N LEU A 357 20.80 18.88 5.04
CA LEU A 357 20.70 20.33 5.17
C LEU A 357 21.86 21.06 4.46
N ARG A 358 23.11 20.60 4.68
CA ARG A 358 24.31 21.17 4.04
C ARG A 358 24.33 20.94 2.53
N LYS A 359 23.96 19.74 2.08
CA LYS A 359 23.86 19.38 0.65
C LYS A 359 22.78 20.23 -0.05
N VAL A 360 21.67 20.53 0.62
CA VAL A 360 20.59 21.40 0.13
C VAL A 360 21.05 22.85 0.04
N GLU A 361 21.61 23.44 1.10
CA GLU A 361 22.14 24.82 1.06
C GLU A 361 23.15 24.98 -0.09
N LYS A 362 24.12 24.06 -0.19
CA LYS A 362 25.15 24.10 -1.25
C LYS A 362 24.60 24.01 -2.67
N LYS A 363 23.53 23.21 -2.89
CA LYS A 363 22.93 23.05 -4.24
C LYS A 363 21.95 24.18 -4.61
N LEU A 364 21.32 24.84 -3.63
CA LEU A 364 20.28 25.86 -3.88
C LEU A 364 20.72 27.31 -3.66
N GLN A 365 21.92 27.55 -3.11
CA GLN A 365 22.45 28.84 -2.66
C GLN A 365 22.20 30.05 -3.57
N ASN A 366 22.17 29.86 -4.89
CA ASN A 366 22.03 30.92 -5.89
C ASN A 366 20.69 30.90 -6.66
N THR A 367 19.79 29.96 -6.36
CA THR A 367 18.55 29.72 -7.15
C THR A 367 17.27 29.77 -6.31
N THR A 368 17.32 29.43 -5.03
CA THR A 368 16.13 29.24 -4.18
C THR A 368 16.46 29.67 -2.75
N ASP A 369 15.68 30.60 -2.19
CA ASP A 369 15.82 30.91 -0.76
C ASP A 369 15.20 29.76 0.03
N VAL A 370 15.96 29.15 0.93
CA VAL A 370 15.50 28.02 1.75
C VAL A 370 15.29 28.48 3.18
N ARG A 371 14.20 28.01 3.80
CA ARG A 371 13.92 28.18 5.22
C ARG A 371 13.69 26.82 5.87
N TYR A 372 14.31 26.62 7.02
CA TYR A 372 14.36 25.36 7.75
C TYR A 372 13.56 25.45 9.04
N GLY A 373 12.60 24.55 9.23
CA GLY A 373 11.80 24.40 10.45
C GLY A 373 11.86 22.96 10.97
N SER A 374 11.36 22.73 12.17
CA SER A 374 11.20 21.37 12.70
C SER A 374 10.16 21.32 13.82
N VAL A 375 9.59 20.14 14.05
CA VAL A 375 8.86 19.81 15.29
C VAL A 375 9.43 18.48 15.76
N PHE A 376 9.89 18.41 17.00
CA PHE A 376 10.11 17.14 17.68
C PHE A 376 8.89 16.86 18.56
N TYR A 377 8.45 15.60 18.64
CA TYR A 377 7.28 15.22 19.44
C TYR A 377 7.55 13.96 20.28
N ARG A 378 6.69 13.75 21.28
CA ARG A 378 6.60 12.57 22.16
C ARG A 378 5.14 12.47 22.64
N ASP A 379 4.84 11.64 23.64
CA ASP A 379 3.45 11.40 24.05
C ASP A 379 2.92 12.28 25.20
N GLN A 380 1.66 12.04 25.55
CA GLN A 380 0.90 12.71 26.58
C GLN A 380 1.45 12.34 27.97
N GLY A 381 1.97 13.34 28.69
CA GLY A 381 2.57 13.15 30.02
C GLY A 381 4.09 13.22 30.03
N ASP A 382 4.74 13.22 28.86
CA ASP A 382 6.18 13.44 28.74
C ASP A 382 6.61 14.88 29.07
N GLU A 383 7.94 15.08 29.15
CA GLU A 383 8.63 16.37 29.25
C GLU A 383 8.05 17.43 28.27
N TYR A 384 7.62 16.99 27.08
CA TYR A 384 6.86 17.75 26.11
C TYR A 384 6.13 16.80 25.17
N VAL A 385 4.88 17.12 24.80
CA VAL A 385 4.19 16.44 23.69
C VAL A 385 4.74 16.93 22.34
N THR A 386 4.96 18.24 22.19
CA THR A 386 5.55 18.85 20.98
C THR A 386 6.52 19.98 21.33
N ARG A 387 7.56 20.13 20.51
CA ARG A 387 8.64 21.10 20.66
C ARG A 387 9.05 21.64 19.30
N GLU A 388 8.69 22.88 19.01
CA GLU A 388 8.81 23.47 17.67
C GLU A 388 10.07 24.34 17.51
N PHE A 389 10.75 24.18 16.37
CA PHE A 389 11.72 25.12 15.85
C PHE A 389 11.13 25.82 14.63
N ASN A 390 10.83 27.12 14.78
CA ASN A 390 10.19 27.90 13.73
C ASN A 390 11.18 28.29 12.62
N PHE A 391 10.67 28.55 11.41
CA PHE A 391 11.46 28.68 10.18
C PHE A 391 12.61 29.71 10.26
N SER A 392 13.85 29.24 10.05
CA SER A 392 15.04 30.09 9.88
C SER A 392 15.69 29.90 8.51
N ASP A 393 16.22 30.99 8.00
CA ASP A 393 17.07 31.18 6.81
C ASP A 393 18.46 30.53 6.86
N ARG A 394 18.88 29.93 7.98
CA ARG A 394 20.20 29.29 8.14
C ARG A 394 20.07 27.90 8.74
N ALA A 395 20.57 26.88 8.02
CA ALA A 395 20.55 25.50 8.52
C ALA A 395 21.27 25.36 9.87
N GLU A 396 22.34 26.14 10.10
CA GLU A 396 23.07 26.19 11.38
C GLU A 396 22.16 26.35 12.62
N ASN A 397 21.07 27.11 12.50
CA ASN A 397 20.17 27.32 13.63
C ASN A 397 19.33 26.06 13.91
N LEU A 398 18.84 25.39 12.86
CA LEU A 398 18.16 24.10 12.97
C LEU A 398 19.12 23.00 13.44
N VAL A 399 20.36 22.97 12.92
CA VAL A 399 21.45 22.09 13.39
C VAL A 399 21.64 22.22 14.90
N ASN A 400 21.72 23.45 15.41
CA ASN A 400 21.86 23.75 16.84
C ASN A 400 20.58 23.52 17.67
N PHE A 401 19.46 23.19 17.05
CA PHE A 401 18.23 22.73 17.70
C PHE A 401 18.15 21.20 17.71
N ILE A 402 18.35 20.55 16.56
CA ILE A 402 18.36 19.09 16.39
C ILE A 402 19.35 18.44 17.37
N LYS A 403 20.58 18.97 17.46
CA LYS A 403 21.65 18.51 18.37
C LYS A 403 21.36 18.61 19.88
N LYS A 404 20.14 18.97 20.28
CA LYS A 404 19.68 19.04 21.68
C LYS A 404 18.47 18.14 21.95
N GLN A 405 18.03 17.37 20.95
CA GLN A 405 16.91 16.45 21.08
C GLN A 405 17.44 15.02 21.16
N ASN A 406 16.75 14.19 21.92
CA ASN A 406 17.08 12.78 22.12
C ASN A 406 15.78 11.98 22.24
N ALA A 407 15.84 10.71 21.87
CA ALA A 407 14.82 9.72 22.24
C ALA A 407 14.67 9.67 23.77
N ASN A 408 13.44 9.74 24.26
CA ASN A 408 13.03 9.49 25.64
C ASN A 408 11.50 9.50 25.71
N GLY A 409 10.90 8.96 26.77
CA GLY A 409 9.46 9.02 26.94
C GLY A 409 8.69 7.99 26.11
N GLY A 410 7.40 8.23 25.92
CA GLY A 410 6.43 7.18 25.61
C GLY A 410 6.20 6.23 26.80
N GLY A 411 5.44 5.16 26.56
CA GLY A 411 5.10 4.15 27.57
C GLY A 411 4.03 3.18 27.09
N ASP A 412 3.21 3.63 26.16
CA ASP A 412 2.29 2.88 25.33
C ASP A 412 2.55 3.13 23.83
N THR A 413 2.00 2.24 23.01
CA THR A 413 1.75 2.44 21.58
C THR A 413 0.23 2.50 21.42
N PRO A 414 -0.37 3.50 20.75
CA PRO A 414 0.19 4.35 19.69
C PRO A 414 0.62 5.75 20.17
N GLU A 415 0.94 6.65 19.24
CA GLU A 415 1.62 7.94 19.50
C GLU A 415 0.77 9.23 19.29
N ALA A 416 1.29 10.36 19.78
CA ALA A 416 0.79 11.74 19.60
C ALA A 416 1.08 12.37 18.21
N VAL A 417 1.06 11.58 17.13
CA VAL A 417 1.28 12.03 15.74
C VAL A 417 0.26 13.13 15.32
N VAL A 418 -0.91 13.16 15.95
CA VAL A 418 -1.95 14.17 15.71
C VAL A 418 -1.49 15.56 16.16
N GLU A 419 -0.92 15.66 17.35
CA GLU A 419 -0.36 16.89 17.92
C GLU A 419 0.88 17.35 17.14
N ALA A 420 1.67 16.41 16.60
CA ALA A 420 2.77 16.68 15.68
C ALA A 420 2.30 17.28 14.34
N LEU A 421 1.24 16.74 13.75
CA LEU A 421 0.57 17.30 12.56
C LEU A 421 -0.01 18.69 12.84
N ASP A 422 -0.69 18.87 13.98
CA ASP A 422 -1.22 20.16 14.42
C ASP A 422 -0.13 21.23 14.53
N SER A 423 0.97 20.88 15.20
CA SER A 423 2.08 21.79 15.45
C SER A 423 2.83 22.14 14.17
N SER A 424 3.13 21.14 13.35
CA SER A 424 3.86 21.33 12.09
C SER A 424 3.05 22.07 11.03
N ILE A 425 1.74 21.83 10.93
CA ILE A 425 0.90 22.46 9.90
C ILE A 425 0.44 23.86 10.32
N ASP A 426 0.08 24.10 11.58
CA ASP A 426 -0.54 25.36 12.02
C ASP A 426 0.37 26.30 12.84
N LYS A 427 1.30 25.80 13.68
CA LYS A 427 2.18 26.67 14.50
C LYS A 427 3.41 27.16 13.74
N LEU A 428 3.96 26.37 12.81
CA LEU A 428 5.11 26.78 12.00
C LEU A 428 4.74 27.91 11.00
N SER A 429 5.63 28.89 10.85
CA SER A 429 5.42 30.10 10.05
C SER A 429 5.66 29.91 8.54
N TRP A 430 4.96 28.94 7.93
CA TRP A 430 4.98 28.65 6.49
C TRP A 430 4.82 29.91 5.63
N SER A 431 5.54 29.99 4.51
CA SER A 431 5.52 31.19 3.67
C SER A 431 4.11 31.42 3.09
N LYS A 432 3.58 32.64 3.29
CA LYS A 432 2.33 33.09 2.68
C LYS A 432 2.42 33.25 1.16
N GLU A 433 3.65 33.37 0.65
CA GLU A 433 4.01 33.46 -0.76
C GLU A 433 4.09 32.09 -1.45
N ASN A 434 4.43 32.10 -2.74
CA ASN A 434 4.62 30.91 -3.56
C ASN A 434 5.96 30.22 -3.27
N SER A 435 6.04 29.52 -2.14
CA SER A 435 7.10 28.53 -1.87
C SER A 435 6.66 27.10 -2.22
N THR A 436 7.61 26.23 -2.57
CA THR A 436 7.49 24.79 -2.33
C THR A 436 7.52 24.58 -0.81
N LYS A 437 6.66 23.71 -0.28
CA LYS A 437 6.55 23.42 1.15
C LYS A 437 6.61 21.91 1.37
N ILE A 438 7.61 21.43 2.11
CA ILE A 438 7.84 20.00 2.36
C ILE A 438 7.89 19.75 3.86
N ILE A 439 7.08 18.82 4.34
CA ILE A 439 7.26 18.13 5.61
C ILE A 439 7.89 16.77 5.29
N PHE A 440 9.00 16.44 5.93
CA PHE A 440 9.33 15.04 6.21
C PHE A 440 8.75 14.67 7.56
N LEU A 441 8.02 13.56 7.63
CA LEU A 441 7.40 13.04 8.86
C LEU A 441 8.07 11.71 9.19
N ILE A 442 8.92 11.70 10.21
CA ILE A 442 9.72 10.56 10.64
C ILE A 442 9.13 10.03 11.95
N LEU A 443 8.78 8.74 12.00
CA LEU A 443 8.17 8.05 13.14
C LEU A 443 8.30 6.53 12.99
N ASP A 444 8.09 5.79 14.08
CA ASP A 444 7.87 4.34 14.07
C ASP A 444 6.38 3.95 14.25
N ALA A 445 5.61 4.66 15.08
CA ALA A 445 4.28 4.25 15.51
C ALA A 445 3.09 5.02 14.88
N SER A 446 1.91 4.39 14.92
CA SER A 446 0.64 4.98 14.43
C SER A 446 0.11 6.07 15.39
N PRO A 447 -0.72 7.02 14.92
CA PRO A 447 -1.48 7.91 15.80
C PRO A 447 -2.44 7.17 16.74
N HIS A 448 -2.63 7.70 17.95
CA HIS A 448 -3.70 7.32 18.88
C HIS A 448 -5.08 7.20 18.19
N TYR A 449 -5.63 5.98 18.12
CA TYR A 449 -6.89 5.71 17.42
C TYR A 449 -8.13 6.26 18.16
N SER A 450 -8.85 7.18 17.51
CA SER A 450 -10.20 7.60 17.92
C SER A 450 -10.94 8.31 16.78
N GLU A 451 -12.28 8.37 16.86
CA GLU A 451 -13.10 9.18 15.93
C GLU A 451 -12.66 10.65 15.90
N GLU A 452 -12.30 11.22 17.06
CA GLU A 452 -11.81 12.59 17.16
C GLU A 452 -10.48 12.76 16.42
N ASN A 453 -9.56 11.81 16.59
CA ASN A 453 -8.24 11.87 15.95
C ASN A 453 -8.34 11.61 14.44
N ILE A 454 -9.19 10.68 13.97
CA ILE A 454 -9.53 10.53 12.53
C ILE A 454 -10.08 11.85 11.96
N ASN A 455 -10.93 12.55 12.72
CA ASN A 455 -11.45 13.87 12.32
C ASN A 455 -10.34 14.94 12.29
N LYS A 456 -9.46 15.02 13.29
CA LYS A 456 -8.32 15.95 13.32
C LYS A 456 -7.38 15.69 12.13
N ILE A 457 -6.86 14.47 12.01
CA ILE A 457 -5.98 14.01 10.93
C ILE A 457 -6.55 14.39 9.56
N TYR A 458 -7.80 14.01 9.26
CA TYR A 458 -8.42 14.33 7.98
C TYR A 458 -8.44 15.83 7.68
N ASN A 459 -8.83 16.65 8.66
CA ASN A 459 -8.87 18.10 8.52
C ASN A 459 -7.48 18.72 8.36
N LYS A 460 -6.46 18.21 9.06
CA LYS A 460 -5.07 18.70 8.99
C LYS A 460 -4.41 18.32 7.66
N ILE A 461 -4.58 17.10 7.18
CA ILE A 461 -4.12 16.65 5.86
C ILE A 461 -4.78 17.47 4.73
N LYS A 462 -6.10 17.71 4.82
CA LYS A 462 -6.82 18.60 3.89
C LYS A 462 -6.34 20.07 3.98
N LEU A 463 -5.94 20.54 5.16
CA LEU A 463 -5.35 21.87 5.35
C LEU A 463 -3.92 21.96 4.83
N ALA A 464 -3.11 20.90 4.93
CA ALA A 464 -1.78 20.80 4.33
C ALA A 464 -1.86 20.94 2.81
N ALA A 465 -2.71 20.14 2.15
CA ALA A 465 -2.96 20.24 0.71
C ALA A 465 -3.41 21.66 0.30
N LYS A 466 -4.34 22.27 1.04
CA LYS A 466 -4.81 23.65 0.83
C LYS A 466 -3.72 24.73 1.02
N LYS A 467 -2.77 24.50 1.92
CA LYS A 467 -1.58 25.35 2.13
C LYS A 467 -0.49 25.11 1.07
N GLY A 468 -0.57 24.00 0.33
CA GLY A 468 0.46 23.55 -0.61
C GLY A 468 1.64 22.86 0.08
N ILE A 469 1.43 22.32 1.29
CA ILE A 469 2.38 21.52 2.04
C ILE A 469 2.25 20.08 1.57
N THR A 470 3.37 19.51 1.10
CA THR A 470 3.51 18.10 0.78
C THR A 470 4.16 17.37 1.95
N ILE A 471 3.56 16.26 2.39
CA ILE A 471 4.09 15.39 3.43
C ILE A 471 4.77 14.20 2.76
N ILE A 472 6.01 13.91 3.17
CA ILE A 472 6.79 12.74 2.78
C ILE A 472 7.09 11.96 4.07
N PRO A 473 6.35 10.89 4.39
CA PRO A 473 6.64 10.08 5.56
C PRO A 473 7.89 9.23 5.34
N LEU A 474 8.65 9.03 6.41
CA LEU A 474 9.77 8.10 6.54
C LEU A 474 9.47 7.17 7.72
N ALA A 475 9.09 5.93 7.44
CA ALA A 475 9.02 4.88 8.47
C ALA A 475 10.42 4.53 8.98
N ALA A 476 10.55 4.34 10.29
CA ALA A 476 11.76 3.89 10.96
C ALA A 476 11.75 2.36 11.16
N SER A 477 12.44 1.84 12.18
CA SER A 477 12.29 0.45 12.64
C SER A 477 10.90 0.20 13.20
N ASP A 478 10.57 -1.09 13.39
CA ASP A 478 9.44 -1.61 14.18
C ASP A 478 8.03 -1.11 13.77
N THR A 479 7.97 -0.33 12.68
CA THR A 479 6.76 0.22 12.07
C THR A 479 5.85 -0.89 11.58
N ASP A 480 4.55 -0.78 11.84
CA ASP A 480 3.56 -1.80 11.46
C ASP A 480 2.81 -1.48 10.15
N LYS A 481 1.95 -2.40 9.74
CA LYS A 481 1.15 -2.28 8.50
C LYS A 481 0.03 -1.24 8.62
N GLU A 482 -0.45 -0.95 9.83
CA GLU A 482 -1.37 0.15 10.09
C GLU A 482 -0.70 1.50 9.80
N THR A 483 0.49 1.70 10.34
CA THR A 483 1.31 2.91 10.18
C THR A 483 1.72 3.08 8.72
N GLU A 484 2.11 2.00 8.03
CA GLU A 484 2.38 2.01 6.58
C GLU A 484 1.17 2.57 5.78
N TYR A 485 -0.05 2.11 6.10
CA TYR A 485 -1.28 2.57 5.44
C TYR A 485 -1.59 4.05 5.70
N ILE A 486 -1.44 4.50 6.96
CA ILE A 486 -1.67 5.88 7.38
C ILE A 486 -0.67 6.82 6.69
N MET A 487 0.62 6.46 6.72
CA MET A 487 1.70 7.21 6.07
C MET A 487 1.47 7.34 4.55
N ARG A 488 1.20 6.23 3.84
CA ARG A 488 0.89 6.26 2.39
C ARG A 488 -0.34 7.11 2.08
N THR A 489 -1.34 7.09 2.95
CA THR A 489 -2.52 7.96 2.85
C THR A 489 -2.17 9.45 3.01
N PHE A 490 -1.27 9.83 3.94
CA PHE A 490 -0.81 11.21 4.10
C PHE A 490 0.00 11.70 2.89
N ALA A 491 0.86 10.84 2.35
CA ALA A 491 1.60 11.10 1.13
C ALA A 491 0.66 11.35 -0.06
N LEU A 492 -0.27 10.42 -0.34
CA LEU A 492 -1.22 10.54 -1.45
C LEU A 492 -2.07 11.81 -1.37
N LEU A 493 -2.65 12.11 -0.20
CA LEU A 493 -3.53 13.26 -0.05
C LEU A 493 -2.79 14.62 -0.17
N THR A 494 -1.45 14.63 -0.10
CA THR A 494 -0.62 15.86 -0.15
C THR A 494 0.38 15.93 -1.32
N ASN A 495 0.26 15.06 -2.35
CA ASN A 495 1.19 14.98 -3.50
C ASN A 495 2.64 14.58 -3.11
N GLY A 496 2.75 13.79 -2.05
CA GLY A 496 3.99 13.24 -1.49
C GLY A 496 4.47 11.97 -2.17
N THR A 497 5.22 11.19 -1.40
CA THR A 497 5.69 9.83 -1.71
C THR A 497 5.91 9.13 -0.37
N TYR A 498 5.86 7.81 -0.30
CA TYR A 498 6.19 7.08 0.93
C TYR A 498 7.67 6.69 0.93
N THR A 499 8.36 6.86 2.06
CA THR A 499 9.73 6.38 2.27
C THR A 499 9.81 5.58 3.56
N PHE A 500 10.82 4.73 3.66
CA PHE A 500 11.04 3.80 4.75
C PHE A 500 12.53 3.50 4.86
N LEU A 501 13.05 3.36 6.08
CA LEU A 501 14.38 2.81 6.34
C LEU A 501 14.43 1.30 6.01
N THR A 502 15.64 0.73 5.91
CA THR A 502 15.84 -0.67 5.51
C THR A 502 17.05 -1.31 6.20
N ASN A 503 16.92 -2.60 6.49
CA ASN A 503 17.93 -3.44 7.18
C ASN A 503 19.30 -3.53 6.46
N HIS A 504 19.42 -3.10 5.20
CA HIS A 504 20.64 -3.14 4.38
C HIS A 504 21.85 -2.40 4.98
N SER A 505 21.63 -1.48 5.92
CA SER A 505 22.70 -0.75 6.61
C SER A 505 23.26 -1.48 7.83
N GLY A 506 22.54 -2.46 8.37
CA GLY A 506 22.88 -3.11 9.65
C GLY A 506 22.82 -2.16 10.86
N ILE A 507 22.00 -1.13 10.78
CA ILE A 507 21.81 -0.08 11.80
C ILE A 507 20.31 0.07 12.03
N GLY A 508 19.93 0.20 13.31
CA GLY A 508 18.53 0.16 13.75
C GLY A 508 18.09 -1.25 14.14
N ASN A 509 16.88 -1.35 14.68
CA ASN A 509 16.15 -2.60 14.90
C ASN A 509 15.60 -3.14 13.56
N HIS A 510 14.50 -3.91 13.59
CA HIS A 510 13.97 -4.57 12.40
C HIS A 510 13.02 -3.64 11.62
N HIS A 511 13.41 -3.30 10.41
CA HIS A 511 12.58 -2.57 9.46
C HIS A 511 11.70 -3.53 8.66
N ILE A 512 10.38 -3.32 8.66
CA ILE A 512 9.47 -4.10 7.82
C ILE A 512 9.69 -3.83 6.32
N GLU A 513 9.50 -4.84 5.47
CA GLU A 513 9.40 -4.60 4.04
C GLU A 513 8.07 -3.89 3.70
N PRO A 514 8.06 -2.88 2.82
CA PRO A 514 6.85 -2.16 2.44
C PRO A 514 5.91 -3.04 1.61
N THR A 515 4.61 -2.77 1.68
CA THR A 515 3.60 -3.49 0.88
C THR A 515 3.67 -3.04 -0.59
N THR A 516 4.62 -3.59 -1.35
CA THR A 516 4.93 -3.20 -2.74
C THR A 516 5.53 -4.35 -3.56
N ASP A 517 5.45 -4.31 -4.89
CA ASP A 517 5.97 -5.36 -5.80
C ASP A 517 7.50 -5.37 -5.98
N SER A 518 8.14 -4.22 -5.76
CA SER A 518 9.59 -4.02 -5.89
C SER A 518 10.00 -2.63 -5.39
N TYR A 519 11.18 -2.46 -4.81
CA TYR A 519 11.70 -1.14 -4.46
C TYR A 519 13.20 -1.03 -4.74
N GLU A 520 13.77 0.14 -4.46
CA GLU A 520 15.20 0.42 -4.57
C GLU A 520 15.77 0.83 -3.22
N VAL A 521 17.04 0.51 -3.00
CA VAL A 521 17.79 0.88 -1.80
C VAL A 521 18.77 1.99 -2.15
N GLU A 522 18.54 3.17 -1.60
CA GLU A 522 19.43 4.34 -1.67
C GLU A 522 19.99 4.65 -0.26
N LYS A 523 20.98 5.54 -0.17
CA LYS A 523 21.38 6.10 1.13
C LYS A 523 20.38 7.18 1.55
N LEU A 524 20.01 7.21 2.83
CA LEU A 524 18.92 8.07 3.30
C LEU A 524 19.16 9.54 2.96
N ASN A 525 20.36 10.07 3.23
CA ASN A 525 20.70 11.45 2.89
C ASN A 525 20.58 11.78 1.40
N ASP A 526 20.95 10.86 0.52
CA ASP A 526 20.86 11.07 -0.92
C ASP A 526 19.43 10.92 -1.44
N LEU A 527 18.62 10.01 -0.86
CA LEU A 527 17.17 9.89 -1.09
C LEU A 527 16.43 11.17 -0.68
N LEU A 528 16.64 11.64 0.55
CA LEU A 528 16.03 12.88 1.06
C LEU A 528 16.43 14.09 0.20
N LEU A 529 17.71 14.19 -0.18
CA LEU A 529 18.19 15.22 -1.08
C LEU A 529 17.53 15.14 -2.47
N ARG A 530 17.43 13.94 -3.07
CA ARG A 530 16.77 13.70 -4.36
C ARG A 530 15.34 14.21 -4.31
N LEU A 531 14.57 13.83 -3.28
CA LEU A 531 13.17 14.21 -3.10
C LEU A 531 12.96 15.71 -2.86
N ILE A 532 13.89 16.39 -2.15
CA ILE A 532 13.88 17.84 -1.96
C ILE A 532 14.12 18.57 -3.29
N LEU A 533 15.16 18.17 -4.04
CA LEU A 533 15.52 18.83 -5.30
C LEU A 533 14.45 18.61 -6.39
N GLN A 534 13.92 17.38 -6.48
CA GLN A 534 12.84 16.98 -7.39
C GLN A 534 11.55 17.83 -7.22
N ARG A 535 11.33 18.43 -6.05
CA ARG A 535 10.16 19.27 -5.70
C ARG A 535 10.45 20.77 -5.55
N SER A 536 11.71 21.17 -5.32
CA SER A 536 12.11 22.58 -5.20
C SER A 536 12.58 23.19 -6.51
N THR A 537 13.25 22.42 -7.37
CA THR A 537 13.76 22.88 -8.66
C THR A 537 12.63 23.21 -9.63
N ILE A 538 12.78 24.30 -10.40
CA ILE A 538 11.81 24.77 -11.39
C ILE A 538 12.47 24.85 -12.78
N SER A 539 11.73 24.48 -13.82
CA SER A 539 12.24 24.51 -15.20
C SER A 539 12.42 25.95 -15.69
N SER A 540 13.52 26.24 -16.39
CA SER A 540 13.73 27.56 -17.00
C SER A 540 12.59 27.97 -17.94
N CYS A 541 12.16 29.23 -17.83
CA CYS A 541 11.19 29.79 -18.77
C CYS A 541 11.76 29.92 -20.20
N GLN A 542 13.09 30.01 -20.36
CA GLN A 542 13.75 30.27 -21.66
C GLN A 542 14.24 29.01 -22.39
N LYS A 543 14.45 27.89 -21.69
CA LYS A 543 14.95 26.62 -22.28
C LYS A 543 14.25 25.40 -21.66
N PRO A 544 14.11 24.27 -22.37
CA PRO A 544 13.80 22.99 -21.72
C PRO A 544 14.81 22.70 -20.61
N SER A 545 14.33 22.13 -19.50
CA SER A 545 15.18 21.80 -18.36
C SER A 545 15.89 20.46 -18.58
N ASN A 546 17.21 20.44 -18.40
CA ASN A 546 17.92 19.20 -18.10
C ASN A 546 17.57 18.83 -16.66
N ASN A 547 16.60 17.93 -16.47
CA ASN A 547 16.24 17.45 -15.15
C ASN A 547 17.29 16.42 -14.70
N GLU A 548 18.23 16.86 -13.86
CA GLU A 548 19.37 16.08 -13.33
C GLU A 548 19.03 15.26 -12.07
N PHE A 549 17.77 15.27 -11.63
CA PHE A 549 17.30 14.55 -10.44
C PHE A 549 16.26 13.51 -10.85
N ILE A 550 16.77 12.43 -11.42
CA ILE A 550 16.04 11.21 -11.79
C ILE A 550 16.28 10.16 -10.69
N ASN A 551 15.42 9.15 -10.59
CA ASN A 551 15.64 7.99 -9.72
C ASN A 551 16.81 7.12 -10.25
N LYS A 552 17.58 6.52 -9.35
CA LYS A 552 18.89 5.93 -9.67
C LYS A 552 18.80 4.68 -10.55
N LYS A 553 17.82 3.80 -10.35
CA LYS A 553 17.56 2.69 -11.26
C LYS A 553 17.15 3.16 -12.65
N ILE A 554 16.36 4.22 -12.78
CA ILE A 554 15.97 4.75 -14.08
C ILE A 554 17.18 5.36 -14.80
N GLU A 555 18.10 6.00 -14.09
CA GLU A 555 19.38 6.44 -14.64
C GLU A 555 20.19 5.24 -15.19
N VAL A 556 20.31 4.16 -14.41
CA VAL A 556 20.97 2.91 -14.85
C VAL A 556 20.20 2.19 -15.98
N GLU A 557 18.87 2.17 -15.98
CA GLU A 557 18.03 1.61 -17.06
C GLU A 557 18.16 2.41 -18.37
N LEU A 558 18.54 3.69 -18.30
CA LEU A 558 18.85 4.53 -19.47
C LEU A 558 20.30 4.37 -19.98
N GLU A 559 21.22 3.86 -19.17
CA GLU A 559 22.61 3.62 -19.58
C GLU A 559 22.82 2.21 -20.18
N ASN A 560 21.98 1.24 -19.85
CA ASN A 560 22.06 -0.15 -20.34
C ASN A 560 21.44 -0.36 -21.75
N GLU A 561 21.81 0.46 -22.75
CA GLU A 561 21.29 0.36 -24.12
C GLU A 561 21.87 -0.82 -24.96
N GLU A 562 21.60 -2.08 -24.58
CA GLU A 562 21.82 -3.21 -25.51
C GLU A 562 20.69 -3.33 -26.56
N ASN A 563 20.72 -2.45 -27.56
CA ASN A 563 19.86 -2.45 -28.76
C ASN A 563 18.33 -2.52 -28.45
N PRO A 564 17.69 -1.38 -28.10
CA PRO A 564 16.26 -1.36 -27.81
C PRO A 564 15.40 -1.89 -28.97
N LYS A 565 14.40 -2.71 -28.64
CA LYS A 565 13.52 -3.41 -29.60
C LYS A 565 12.39 -2.50 -30.10
N VAL A 566 12.02 -1.52 -29.29
CA VAL A 566 11.10 -0.44 -29.64
C VAL A 566 11.87 0.79 -30.14
N LYS A 567 11.41 1.42 -31.23
CA LYS A 567 11.96 2.67 -31.76
C LYS A 567 10.96 3.80 -31.61
N ILE A 568 11.39 4.95 -31.09
CA ILE A 568 10.53 6.07 -30.72
C ILE A 568 10.98 7.35 -31.41
N TYR A 569 10.07 8.01 -32.14
CA TYR A 569 10.40 9.18 -32.96
C TYR A 569 9.18 10.08 -33.27
N PRO A 570 9.37 11.39 -33.46
CA PRO A 570 10.62 12.14 -33.25
C PRO A 570 10.94 12.29 -31.75
N ASN A 571 12.22 12.32 -31.40
CA ASN A 571 12.72 12.67 -30.08
C ASN A 571 13.93 13.60 -30.27
N PRO A 572 13.88 14.90 -29.88
CA PRO A 572 12.76 15.59 -29.23
C PRO A 572 11.47 15.65 -30.06
N THR A 573 10.32 15.72 -29.38
CA THR A 573 8.99 15.90 -29.99
C THR A 573 8.41 17.28 -29.69
N LYS A 574 7.38 17.70 -30.44
CA LYS A 574 6.46 18.80 -30.07
C LYS A 574 5.18 18.29 -29.38
N GLY A 575 4.95 16.98 -29.36
CA GLY A 575 3.74 16.38 -28.80
C GLY A 575 3.43 14.99 -29.32
N LEU A 576 3.32 14.84 -30.64
CA LEU A 576 3.06 13.53 -31.26
C LEU A 576 4.33 12.65 -31.29
N ILE A 577 4.17 11.40 -30.85
CA ILE A 577 5.22 10.38 -30.77
C ILE A 577 4.75 9.14 -31.53
N ASN A 578 5.62 8.59 -32.38
CA ASN A 578 5.45 7.29 -33.01
C ASN A 578 6.26 6.25 -32.22
N ILE A 579 5.68 5.07 -32.01
CA ILE A 579 6.26 3.94 -31.28
C ILE A 579 6.23 2.74 -32.22
N GLN A 580 7.38 2.44 -32.83
CA GLN A 580 7.55 1.34 -33.76
C GLN A 580 8.12 0.12 -33.03
N SER A 581 7.39 -0.99 -33.02
CA SER A 581 7.84 -2.27 -32.43
C SER A 581 7.67 -3.44 -33.39
N ASN A 582 8.61 -4.39 -33.35
CA ASN A 582 8.53 -5.65 -34.08
C ASN A 582 7.62 -6.69 -33.39
N LYS A 583 7.28 -6.49 -32.12
CA LYS A 583 6.38 -7.32 -31.31
C LYS A 583 5.19 -6.49 -30.80
N GLN A 584 4.20 -7.18 -30.26
CA GLN A 584 3.22 -6.53 -29.38
C GLN A 584 3.95 -5.90 -28.18
N ILE A 585 3.52 -4.73 -27.74
CA ILE A 585 3.92 -4.15 -26.45
C ILE A 585 2.77 -4.45 -25.50
N ASP A 586 3.04 -5.19 -24.44
CA ASP A 586 2.01 -5.71 -23.53
C ASP A 586 1.50 -4.60 -22.62
N GLU A 587 2.42 -3.78 -22.09
CA GLU A 587 2.12 -2.53 -21.38
C GLU A 587 3.10 -1.42 -21.80
N LEU A 588 2.59 -0.20 -21.88
CA LEU A 588 3.40 1.02 -22.06
C LEU A 588 2.99 2.04 -21.02
N TYR A 589 3.98 2.60 -20.34
CA TYR A 589 3.81 3.66 -19.35
C TYR A 589 4.61 4.89 -19.77
N LEU A 590 3.96 6.06 -19.76
CA LEU A 590 4.64 7.35 -19.79
C LEU A 590 4.56 7.96 -18.38
N TYR A 591 5.73 8.20 -17.80
CA TYR A 591 5.91 8.85 -16.52
C TYR A 591 6.44 10.27 -16.71
N ASP A 592 6.18 11.14 -15.73
CA ASP A 592 7.00 12.32 -15.53
C ASP A 592 8.34 11.96 -14.86
N PHE A 593 9.27 12.91 -14.79
CA PHE A 593 10.60 12.67 -14.18
C PHE A 593 10.59 12.48 -12.65
N SER A 594 9.43 12.48 -11.98
CA SER A 594 9.28 11.99 -10.58
C SER A 594 8.69 10.58 -10.51
N GLY A 595 8.52 9.90 -11.65
CA GLY A 595 7.90 8.60 -11.72
C GLY A 595 6.37 8.61 -11.64
N LYS A 596 5.67 9.76 -11.62
CA LYS A 596 4.20 9.78 -11.65
C LYS A 596 3.72 9.30 -13.02
N ILE A 597 2.85 8.28 -13.08
CA ILE A 597 2.21 7.88 -14.35
C ILE A 597 1.33 9.03 -14.86
N LEU A 598 1.52 9.37 -16.14
CA LEU A 598 0.67 10.28 -16.91
C LEU A 598 -0.22 9.53 -17.90
N ILE A 599 0.34 8.52 -18.57
CA ILE A 599 -0.36 7.68 -19.55
C ILE A 599 0.00 6.22 -19.28
N LYS A 600 -1.02 5.34 -19.26
CA LYS A 600 -0.87 3.90 -19.47
C LYS A 600 -1.57 3.51 -20.77
N GLN A 601 -0.96 2.59 -21.52
CA GLN A 601 -1.58 1.86 -22.62
C GLN A 601 -1.26 0.37 -22.47
N GLU A 602 -2.17 -0.50 -22.94
CA GLU A 602 -2.07 -1.95 -22.83
C GLU A 602 -2.31 -2.59 -24.21
N LYS A 603 -1.67 -3.74 -24.47
CA LYS A 603 -1.90 -4.60 -25.65
C LYS A 603 -1.76 -3.84 -26.97
N LEU A 604 -0.73 -3.00 -27.04
CA LEU A 604 -0.37 -2.19 -28.21
C LEU A 604 0.13 -3.10 -29.35
N PRO A 605 -0.53 -3.12 -30.52
CA PRO A 605 -0.21 -4.06 -31.59
C PRO A 605 1.18 -3.85 -32.18
N LYS A 606 1.78 -4.91 -32.73
CA LYS A 606 3.02 -4.82 -33.51
C LYS A 606 2.88 -3.86 -34.69
N GLY A 607 3.95 -3.18 -35.07
CA GLY A 607 3.94 -2.14 -36.10
C GLY A 607 4.17 -0.76 -35.50
N ASN A 608 3.44 0.25 -35.98
CA ASN A 608 3.60 1.65 -35.55
C ASN A 608 2.37 2.16 -34.78
N ASN A 609 2.56 2.46 -33.50
CA ASN A 609 1.56 3.05 -32.62
C ASN A 609 1.81 4.55 -32.43
N LYS A 610 0.81 5.30 -31.95
CA LYS A 610 0.95 6.75 -31.70
C LYS A 610 0.48 7.13 -30.31
N ILE A 611 1.26 7.99 -29.66
CA ILE A 611 0.88 8.71 -28.43
C ILE A 611 0.91 10.20 -28.73
N ASP A 612 -0.07 10.93 -28.22
CA ASP A 612 -0.12 12.38 -28.28
C ASP A 612 0.09 12.99 -26.89
N ILE A 613 1.23 13.64 -26.69
CA ILE A 613 1.53 14.43 -25.49
C ILE A 613 1.54 15.95 -25.77
N THR A 614 0.98 16.43 -26.88
CA THR A 614 0.94 17.86 -27.27
C THR A 614 0.36 18.76 -26.17
N SER A 615 -0.60 18.25 -25.41
CA SER A 615 -1.29 18.99 -24.33
C SER A 615 -0.43 19.17 -23.07
N TYR A 616 0.51 18.27 -22.79
CA TYR A 616 1.37 18.31 -21.60
C TYR A 616 2.41 19.44 -21.67
N PRO A 617 3.06 19.81 -20.55
CA PRO A 617 4.13 20.81 -20.53
C PRO A 617 5.29 20.56 -21.51
N GLN A 618 6.18 21.53 -21.65
CA GLN A 618 7.53 21.30 -22.15
C GLN A 618 8.39 20.69 -21.03
N GLY A 619 9.18 19.66 -21.32
CA GLY A 619 9.98 18.98 -20.31
C GLY A 619 10.52 17.61 -20.72
N VAL A 620 11.12 16.91 -19.75
CA VAL A 620 11.60 15.54 -19.88
C VAL A 620 10.61 14.57 -19.26
N TYR A 621 10.27 13.52 -20.01
CA TYR A 621 9.40 12.41 -19.65
C TYR A 621 10.16 11.10 -19.81
N LEU A 622 9.65 10.03 -19.19
CA LEU A 622 10.23 8.70 -19.23
C LEU A 622 9.19 7.73 -19.75
N MET A 623 9.52 6.95 -20.78
CA MET A 623 8.60 5.96 -21.34
C MET A 623 9.18 4.56 -21.17
N ARG A 624 8.45 3.66 -20.49
CA ARG A 624 8.84 2.25 -20.29
C ARG A 624 7.89 1.36 -21.08
N CYS A 625 8.42 0.44 -21.87
CA CYS A 625 7.65 -0.47 -22.73
C CYS A 625 7.95 -1.93 -22.35
N LEU A 626 6.93 -2.68 -21.90
CA LEU A 626 7.01 -4.09 -21.54
C LEU A 626 6.71 -4.98 -22.76
N TYR A 627 7.55 -6.00 -22.98
CA TYR A 627 7.32 -7.06 -23.96
C TYR A 627 7.70 -8.42 -23.34
N GLY A 628 6.69 -9.23 -23.03
CA GLY A 628 6.84 -10.50 -22.31
C GLY A 628 7.34 -10.31 -20.87
N LYS A 629 8.66 -10.39 -20.66
CA LYS A 629 9.34 -10.20 -19.36
C LYS A 629 10.46 -9.15 -19.39
N GLN A 630 10.60 -8.40 -20.48
CA GLN A 630 11.68 -7.42 -20.67
C GLN A 630 11.11 -6.01 -20.86
N TRP A 631 11.84 -5.01 -20.36
CA TRP A 631 11.51 -3.59 -20.46
C TRP A 631 12.54 -2.87 -21.35
N ASP A 632 12.07 -2.10 -22.32
CA ASP A 632 12.86 -1.01 -22.93
C ASP A 632 12.47 0.31 -22.23
N VAL A 633 13.43 1.21 -21.99
CA VAL A 633 13.22 2.49 -21.28
C VAL A 633 13.80 3.66 -22.08
N PHE A 634 13.06 4.76 -22.19
CA PHE A 634 13.39 5.88 -23.07
C PHE A 634 13.20 7.24 -22.43
N LYS A 635 14.21 8.11 -22.56
CA LYS A 635 14.16 9.53 -22.17
C LYS A 635 13.53 10.35 -23.29
N ILE A 636 12.31 10.82 -23.08
CA ILE A 636 11.51 11.59 -24.06
C ILE A 636 11.62 13.08 -23.77
N ILE A 637 12.09 13.85 -24.74
CA ILE A 637 12.21 15.31 -24.63
C ILE A 637 11.05 15.96 -25.39
N LYS A 638 10.19 16.71 -24.70
CA LYS A 638 9.13 17.50 -25.34
C LYS A 638 9.47 19.00 -25.31
N ASN A 639 9.54 19.56 -26.50
CA ASN A 639 9.66 21.00 -26.78
C ASN A 639 8.29 21.67 -26.97
#